data_AF-A0A354THK9-F1
#
_entry.id   AF-A0A354THK9-F1
#
_cell.length_a   1.000
_cell.length_b   1.000
_cell.length_c   1.000
_cell.angle_alpha   90.00
_cell.angle_beta   90.00
_cell.angle_gamma   90.00
#
_symmetry.space_group_name_H-M   'P 1'
#
loop_
_entity.id
_entity.type
_entity.pdbx_description
1 polymer ?
#
loop_
_entity_poly.entity_id
_entity_poly.type
_entity_poly.pdbx_seq_one_letter_code
_entity_poly.pdbx_strand_id
1 'polypeptide(L)'
;MFSEVLPHDAVSRGWSEARTALGDGADRQVIAERLASVVAKHPESWWHDRAKALVVSLNGSAQEVARLKTAGITAKNSPSLWLAESKMPLHIVAYQPANQESLTAFVQRHPDDPASMVLSQGREIIPRLMPLLEDMGSTRATHQIITDETALVRVCDLALAIIELKSGCSFCERMFSFGWFSNQSAIIRQSTRKAVEAWWADAGTVTYEHGIRIGMKGAGFYGKVRMAALLMDSKLPEDRAFAVQTLRNLVNLDGGNLQMAVHAGEVLEAHGDDYCRKAVVQRLKEAFSKSATSFDPDSSAIFFLAEHGGKEEWSLLTQCAEAQLLAGEAGGGHFILPTLMNSNQVATSKFAIPALALALRAKQVGPKVFYGSEDRLREKVWKAMVNMQTLTGESFGVTPIMPDASESPHRLKIGGIAPGNSNSPLNESRRWNSSDEHVRAVPCGTRSLYNYNL
;
A
#
# COMPACT_ATOMS: atom_id res chain seq x y z
N MET A 1 3.14 -25.28 -3.24
CA MET A 1 4.29 -25.93 -2.58
C MET A 1 5.10 -24.79 -1.96
N PHE A 2 4.70 -24.35 -0.78
CA PHE A 2 5.31 -23.25 -0.03
C PHE A 2 5.54 -23.73 1.41
N SER A 3 6.62 -23.22 2.01
CA SER A 3 7.13 -23.49 3.37
C SER A 3 7.93 -24.79 3.57
N GLU A 4 9.07 -24.92 2.88
CA GLU A 4 10.25 -25.31 3.65
C GLU A 4 10.66 -24.06 4.44
N VAL A 5 10.33 -24.06 5.73
CA VAL A 5 10.91 -23.12 6.69
C VAL A 5 12.41 -23.36 6.62
N LEU A 6 13.14 -22.50 5.92
CA LEU A 6 14.60 -22.56 5.88
C LEU A 6 15.07 -22.62 7.34
N PRO A 7 15.84 -23.64 7.75
CA PRO A 7 16.34 -23.70 9.10
C PRO A 7 17.08 -22.39 9.37
N HIS A 8 16.68 -21.66 10.42
CA HIS A 8 17.41 -20.49 10.86
C HIS A 8 18.85 -20.94 11.17
N ASP A 9 19.77 -20.70 10.25
CA ASP A 9 21.18 -20.92 10.51
C ASP A 9 21.67 -19.93 11.57
N ALA A 10 22.82 -20.19 12.18
CA ALA A 10 23.34 -19.36 13.27
C ALA A 10 23.48 -17.88 12.88
N VAL A 11 23.79 -17.60 11.60
CA VAL A 11 23.92 -16.25 11.06
C VAL A 11 22.58 -15.54 10.99
N SER A 12 21.51 -16.19 10.54
CA SER A 12 20.15 -15.65 10.54
C SER A 12 19.68 -15.25 11.95
N ARG A 13 19.95 -16.09 12.96
CA ARG A 13 19.65 -15.76 14.36
C ARG A 13 20.49 -14.59 14.87
N GLY A 14 21.80 -14.65 14.70
CA GLY A 14 22.70 -13.58 15.14
C GLY A 14 22.37 -12.23 14.48
N TRP A 15 21.97 -12.26 13.21
CA TRP A 15 21.52 -11.08 12.47
C TRP A 15 20.23 -10.50 13.08
N SER A 16 19.26 -11.36 13.40
CA SER A 16 18.00 -10.94 14.03
C SER A 16 18.21 -10.40 15.44
N GLU A 17 19.03 -11.07 16.25
CA GLU A 17 19.41 -10.64 17.60
C GLU A 17 20.13 -9.28 17.57
N ALA A 18 21.03 -9.06 16.61
CA ALA A 18 21.73 -7.79 16.44
C ALA A 18 20.76 -6.62 16.20
N ARG A 19 19.69 -6.85 15.43
CA ARG A 19 18.67 -5.81 15.17
C ARG A 19 17.82 -5.51 16.39
N THR A 20 17.39 -6.53 17.11
CA THR A 20 16.65 -6.36 18.36
C THR A 20 17.50 -5.58 19.36
N ALA A 21 18.74 -6.00 19.57
CA ALA A 21 19.67 -5.32 20.47
C ALA A 21 19.95 -3.87 20.03
N LEU A 22 20.04 -3.60 18.73
CA LEU A 22 20.19 -2.24 18.20
C LEU A 22 19.00 -1.36 18.60
N GLY A 23 17.77 -1.87 18.46
CA GLY A 23 16.52 -1.20 18.85
C GLY A 23 16.38 -0.96 20.34
N ASP A 24 16.80 -1.94 21.14
CA ASP A 24 16.82 -1.86 22.60
C ASP A 24 17.86 -0.86 23.12
N GLY A 25 18.71 -0.33 22.24
CA GLY A 25 19.70 0.69 22.56
C GLY A 25 21.05 0.14 22.99
N ALA A 26 21.32 -1.16 22.80
CA ALA A 26 22.61 -1.75 23.13
C ALA A 26 23.75 -1.10 22.32
N ASP A 27 24.98 -1.18 22.84
CA ASP A 27 26.12 -0.56 22.19
C ASP A 27 26.40 -1.16 20.80
N ARG A 28 26.57 -0.30 19.79
CA ARG A 28 26.74 -0.73 18.39
C ARG A 28 28.01 -1.54 18.18
N GLN A 29 29.10 -1.20 18.86
CA GLN A 29 30.37 -1.90 18.75
C GLN A 29 30.24 -3.31 19.33
N VAL A 30 29.60 -3.45 20.50
CA VAL A 30 29.33 -4.75 21.13
C VAL A 30 28.45 -5.64 20.23
N ILE A 31 27.41 -5.08 19.61
CA ILE A 31 26.56 -5.81 18.66
C ILE A 31 27.39 -6.27 17.45
N ALA A 32 28.18 -5.38 16.86
CA ALA A 32 28.99 -5.65 15.69
C ALA A 32 30.01 -6.78 15.94
N GLU A 33 30.70 -6.75 17.07
CA GLU A 33 31.68 -7.78 17.48
C GLU A 33 31.03 -9.16 17.64
N ARG A 34 29.88 -9.22 18.33
CA ARG A 34 29.11 -10.47 18.49
C ARG A 34 28.69 -11.04 17.15
N LEU A 35 28.10 -10.22 16.29
CA LEU A 35 27.65 -10.65 14.97
C LEU A 35 28.84 -11.07 14.08
N ALA A 36 29.93 -10.31 14.08
CA ALA A 36 31.13 -10.63 13.30
C ALA A 36 31.70 -12.01 13.66
N SER A 37 31.70 -12.37 14.95
CA SER A 37 32.13 -13.70 15.41
C SER A 37 31.28 -14.84 14.82
N VAL A 38 29.96 -14.64 14.73
CA VAL A 38 29.03 -15.62 14.14
C VAL A 38 29.23 -15.70 12.63
N VAL A 39 29.32 -14.56 11.95
CA VAL A 39 29.52 -14.47 10.49
C VAL A 39 30.82 -15.14 10.05
N ALA A 40 31.91 -14.97 10.82
CA ALA A 40 33.21 -15.56 10.52
C ALA A 40 33.23 -17.09 10.64
N LYS A 41 32.41 -17.67 11.52
CA LYS A 41 32.32 -19.12 11.75
C LYS A 41 31.47 -19.84 10.70
N HIS A 42 30.65 -19.11 9.96
CA HIS A 42 29.64 -19.64 9.04
C HIS A 42 29.66 -18.91 7.68
N PRO A 43 30.77 -18.99 6.92
CA PRO A 43 30.87 -18.37 5.59
C PRO A 43 29.90 -18.94 4.54
N GLU A 44 29.43 -20.16 4.75
CA GLU A 44 28.51 -20.88 3.86
C GLU A 44 27.04 -20.44 4.00
N SER A 45 26.71 -19.64 5.01
CA SER A 45 25.35 -19.20 5.27
C SER A 45 24.80 -18.34 4.14
N TRP A 46 23.54 -18.57 3.76
CA TRP A 46 22.78 -17.70 2.86
C TRP A 46 22.67 -16.25 3.38
N TRP A 47 22.79 -16.05 4.69
CA TRP A 47 22.73 -14.74 5.35
C TRP A 47 24.09 -14.06 5.50
N HIS A 48 25.19 -14.70 5.09
CA HIS A 48 26.55 -14.22 5.33
C HIS A 48 26.76 -12.77 4.86
N ASP A 49 26.48 -12.48 3.58
CA ASP A 49 26.71 -11.15 3.01
C ASP A 49 25.84 -10.07 3.66
N ARG A 50 24.59 -10.39 3.98
CA ARG A 50 23.67 -9.47 4.66
C ARG A 50 24.15 -9.14 6.08
N ALA A 51 24.62 -10.16 6.81
CA ALA A 51 25.14 -9.97 8.15
C ALA A 51 26.49 -9.27 8.18
N LYS A 52 27.36 -9.56 7.21
CA LYS A 52 28.62 -8.84 7.02
C LYS A 52 28.39 -7.36 6.70
N ALA A 53 27.43 -7.04 5.84
CA ALA A 53 27.04 -5.66 5.55
C ALA A 53 26.50 -4.93 6.78
N LEU A 54 25.76 -5.64 7.66
CA LEU A 54 25.31 -5.09 8.93
C LEU A 54 26.48 -4.79 9.88
N VAL A 55 27.45 -5.69 10.03
CA VAL A 55 28.65 -5.46 10.85
C VAL A 55 29.39 -4.19 10.40
N VAL A 56 29.62 -4.04 9.09
CA VAL A 56 30.29 -2.85 8.53
C VAL A 56 29.51 -1.58 8.88
N SER A 57 28.18 -1.61 8.73
CA SER A 57 27.35 -0.48 9.08
C SER A 57 27.38 -0.14 10.57
N LEU A 58 27.28 -1.14 11.46
CA LEU A 58 27.28 -0.92 12.90
C LEU A 58 28.59 -0.29 13.36
N ASN A 59 29.72 -0.76 12.84
CA ASN A 59 31.04 -0.20 13.13
C ASN A 59 31.14 1.27 12.67
N GLY A 60 30.71 1.56 11.43
CA GLY A 60 30.70 2.94 10.93
C GLY A 60 29.83 3.87 11.78
N SER A 61 28.61 3.43 12.12
CA SER A 61 27.71 4.20 12.99
C SER A 61 28.23 4.34 14.42
N ALA A 62 28.91 3.33 14.97
CA ALA A 62 29.50 3.40 16.30
C ALA A 62 30.57 4.49 16.39
N GLN A 63 31.47 4.55 15.39
CA GLN A 63 32.52 5.57 15.31
C GLN A 63 31.94 6.98 15.22
N GLU A 64 30.94 7.19 14.35
CA GLU A 64 30.35 8.51 14.18
C GLU A 64 29.60 8.97 15.44
N VAL A 65 28.83 8.09 16.07
CA VAL A 65 28.16 8.39 17.35
C VAL A 65 29.18 8.71 18.45
N ALA A 66 30.28 7.96 18.55
CA ALA A 66 31.33 8.24 19.54
C ALA A 66 32.01 9.60 19.29
N ARG A 67 32.27 9.94 18.02
CA ARG A 67 32.82 11.24 17.61
C ARG A 67 31.90 12.38 18.03
N LEU A 68 30.60 12.24 17.77
CA LEU A 68 29.61 13.25 18.13
C LEU A 68 29.39 13.37 19.64
N LYS A 69 29.42 12.27 20.40
CA LYS A 69 29.41 12.29 21.88
C LYS A 69 30.56 13.14 22.43
N THR A 70 31.75 12.97 21.86
CA THR A 70 32.97 13.67 22.28
C THR A 70 32.93 15.16 21.90
N ALA A 71 32.24 15.53 20.80
CA ALA A 71 32.07 16.91 20.38
C ALA A 71 31.16 17.77 21.29
N GLY A 72 30.55 17.17 22.33
CA GLY A 72 29.92 17.90 23.43
C GLY A 72 28.64 18.66 23.06
N ILE A 73 28.47 19.85 23.65
CA ILE A 73 27.22 20.64 23.60
C ILE A 73 26.85 21.05 22.16
N THR A 74 27.83 21.34 21.30
CA THR A 74 27.60 21.75 19.90
C THR A 74 26.93 20.64 19.08
N ALA A 75 27.29 19.38 19.34
CA ALA A 75 26.66 18.24 18.69
C ALA A 75 25.26 17.97 19.27
N LYS A 76 25.05 18.13 20.58
CA LYS A 76 23.72 17.99 21.22
C LYS A 76 22.70 19.00 20.67
N ASN A 77 23.16 20.19 20.28
CA ASN A 77 22.32 21.21 19.67
C ASN A 77 22.12 21.01 18.15
N SER A 78 22.61 19.90 17.58
CA SER A 78 22.53 19.57 16.16
C SER A 78 21.86 18.20 15.97
N PRO A 79 20.54 18.07 16.24
CA PRO A 79 19.86 16.77 16.25
C PRO A 79 19.89 16.05 14.89
N SER A 80 20.06 16.80 13.79
CA SER A 80 20.30 16.22 12.46
C SER A 80 21.55 15.31 12.45
N LEU A 81 22.61 15.66 13.17
CA LEU A 81 23.83 14.82 13.24
C LEU A 81 23.61 13.52 14.03
N TRP A 82 22.54 13.44 14.83
CA TRP A 82 22.25 12.30 15.70
C TRP A 82 21.08 11.44 15.22
N LEU A 83 20.66 11.57 13.97
CA LEU A 83 19.58 10.74 13.42
C LEU A 83 19.87 9.23 13.53
N ALA A 84 21.14 8.83 13.61
CA ALA A 84 21.52 7.44 13.89
C ALA A 84 20.99 6.92 15.24
N GLU A 85 20.71 7.78 16.22
CA GLU A 85 20.10 7.41 17.49
C GLU A 85 18.56 7.42 17.48
N SER A 86 17.93 7.83 16.38
CA SER A 86 16.47 7.87 16.29
C SER A 86 15.86 6.47 16.26
N LYS A 87 14.76 6.31 17.01
CA LYS A 87 13.90 5.12 17.01
C LYS A 87 12.70 5.26 16.07
N MET A 88 12.59 6.37 15.34
CA MET A 88 11.45 6.64 14.47
C MET A 88 11.35 5.60 13.35
N PRO A 89 10.26 4.81 13.30
CA PRO A 89 10.03 3.92 12.18
C PRO A 89 9.76 4.72 10.90
N LEU A 90 10.43 4.37 9.82
CA LEU A 90 10.30 5.09 8.55
C LEU A 90 8.88 5.08 7.97
N HIS A 91 8.10 4.01 8.18
CA HIS A 91 6.71 3.93 7.70
C HIS A 91 5.80 5.00 8.32
N ILE A 92 6.14 5.51 9.52
CA ILE A 92 5.43 6.65 10.11
C ILE A 92 5.58 7.88 9.22
N VAL A 93 6.72 8.03 8.52
CA VAL A 93 7.02 9.18 7.67
C VAL A 93 6.76 8.91 6.18
N ALA A 94 6.81 7.66 5.70
CA ALA A 94 6.73 7.33 4.28
C ALA A 94 5.31 7.42 3.68
N TYR A 95 4.24 7.29 4.48
CA TYR A 95 2.84 7.23 3.98
C TYR A 95 2.01 8.48 4.34
N GLN A 96 2.50 9.66 3.97
CA GLN A 96 2.09 10.94 4.58
C GLN A 96 0.63 11.39 4.45
N PRO A 97 -0.12 11.19 3.35
CA PRO A 97 -1.51 11.64 3.34
C PRO A 97 -2.37 10.92 4.39
N ALA A 98 -2.04 9.68 4.72
CA ALA A 98 -2.77 8.86 5.69
C ALA A 98 -2.18 8.87 7.11
N ASN A 99 -0.93 9.34 7.30
CA ASN A 99 -0.18 9.13 8.54
C ASN A 99 0.19 10.41 9.32
N GLN A 100 -0.39 11.56 9.01
CA GLN A 100 -0.11 12.80 9.76
C GLN A 100 -0.43 12.67 11.27
N GLU A 101 -1.45 11.89 11.62
CA GLU A 101 -1.76 11.53 13.01
C GLU A 101 -0.66 10.69 13.65
N SER A 102 -0.09 9.72 12.90
CA SER A 102 0.99 8.86 13.39
C SER A 102 2.27 9.65 13.66
N LEU A 103 2.59 10.62 12.80
CA LEU A 103 3.73 11.51 12.98
C LEU A 103 3.54 12.42 14.20
N THR A 104 2.36 13.03 14.33
CA THR A 104 2.02 13.89 15.47
C THR A 104 2.12 13.11 16.78
N ALA A 105 1.57 11.89 16.80
CA ALA A 105 1.67 11.00 17.96
C ALA A 105 3.11 10.61 18.28
N PHE A 106 3.97 10.37 17.29
CA PHE A 106 5.38 10.06 17.51
C PHE A 106 6.12 11.23 18.17
N VAL A 107 5.98 12.45 17.61
CA VAL A 107 6.63 13.66 18.15
C VAL A 107 6.20 13.93 19.60
N GLN A 108 4.91 13.70 19.91
CA GLN A 108 4.39 13.87 21.27
C GLN A 108 4.88 12.79 22.25
N ARG A 109 4.97 11.53 21.83
CA ARG A 109 5.38 10.41 22.70
C ARG A 109 6.88 10.32 22.90
N HIS A 110 7.66 10.84 21.96
CA HIS A 110 9.12 10.76 21.96
C HIS A 110 9.76 12.12 21.71
N PRO A 111 9.52 13.14 22.57
CA PRO A 111 9.99 14.51 22.34
C PRO A 111 11.52 14.62 22.29
N ASP A 112 12.23 13.74 23.01
CA ASP A 112 13.69 13.70 23.07
C ASP A 112 14.35 12.87 21.95
N ASP A 113 13.55 12.23 21.08
CA ASP A 113 14.11 11.51 19.93
C ASP A 113 14.71 12.52 18.93
N PRO A 114 15.93 12.29 18.40
CA PRO A 114 16.56 13.20 17.45
C PRO A 114 15.68 13.51 16.23
N ALA A 115 14.89 12.55 15.74
CA ALA A 115 13.96 12.81 14.65
C ALA A 115 12.82 13.74 15.09
N SER A 116 12.25 13.57 16.29
CA SER A 116 11.22 14.48 16.84
C SER A 116 11.74 15.91 16.96
N MET A 117 12.98 16.08 17.46
CA MET A 117 13.62 17.39 17.59
C MET A 117 13.92 18.05 16.22
N VAL A 118 14.22 17.26 15.19
CA VAL A 118 14.36 17.76 13.81
C VAL A 118 12.98 18.11 13.24
N LEU A 119 11.98 17.26 13.48
CA LEU A 119 10.61 17.45 13.01
C LEU A 119 9.92 18.67 13.64
N SER A 120 10.32 19.12 14.82
CA SER A 120 9.80 20.34 15.43
C SER A 120 10.38 21.63 14.83
N GLN A 121 11.45 21.55 14.02
CA GLN A 121 12.07 22.70 13.37
C GLN A 121 11.37 23.07 12.05
N GLY A 122 11.63 24.27 11.52
CA GLY A 122 11.07 24.71 10.25
C GLY A 122 11.83 24.14 9.04
N ARG A 123 11.60 24.72 7.86
CA ARG A 123 12.21 24.28 6.59
C ARG A 123 13.72 24.54 6.55
N GLU A 124 14.21 25.48 7.34
CA GLU A 124 15.62 25.85 7.46
C GLU A 124 16.53 24.71 7.94
N ILE A 125 15.96 23.60 8.41
CA ILE A 125 16.71 22.39 8.77
C ILE A 125 17.19 21.60 7.53
N ILE A 126 16.55 21.77 6.37
CA ILE A 126 16.83 20.98 5.15
C ILE A 126 18.32 21.04 4.74
N PRO A 127 19.00 22.20 4.73
CA PRO A 127 20.44 22.28 4.49
C PRO A 127 21.30 21.40 5.39
N ARG A 128 20.90 21.20 6.64
CA ARG A 128 21.64 20.35 7.58
C ARG A 128 21.33 18.86 7.38
N LEU A 129 20.22 18.53 6.73
CA LEU A 129 19.82 17.16 6.40
C LEU A 129 20.38 16.70 5.06
N MET A 130 20.61 17.60 4.10
CA MET A 130 21.11 17.25 2.76
C MET A 130 22.41 16.41 2.77
N PRO A 131 23.45 16.73 3.59
CA PRO A 131 24.65 15.90 3.66
C PRO A 131 24.38 14.47 4.16
N LEU A 132 23.31 14.27 4.94
CA LEU A 132 22.96 12.97 5.52
C LEU A 132 22.30 12.02 4.52
N LEU A 133 21.95 12.49 3.31
CA LEU A 133 21.46 11.64 2.23
C LEU A 133 22.50 10.62 1.75
N GLU A 134 23.78 10.78 2.13
CA GLU A 134 24.85 9.82 1.86
C GLU A 134 25.15 8.90 3.06
N ASP A 135 24.57 9.17 4.22
CA ASP A 135 24.83 8.42 5.43
C ASP A 135 24.05 7.09 5.44
N MET A 136 24.77 6.01 5.15
CA MET A 136 24.26 4.64 5.16
C MET A 136 24.28 4.01 6.57
N GLY A 137 24.58 4.78 7.61
CA GLY A 137 24.58 4.35 8.99
C GLY A 137 23.20 3.83 9.45
N SER A 138 23.21 2.84 10.35
CA SER A 138 21.98 2.25 10.89
C SER A 138 21.41 3.10 12.02
N THR A 139 20.10 3.33 11.98
CA THR A 139 19.36 4.01 13.05
C THR A 139 19.03 3.04 14.21
N ARG A 140 18.36 3.52 15.26
CA ARG A 140 17.80 2.66 16.33
C ARG A 140 16.40 2.14 15.99
N ALA A 141 15.83 2.53 14.85
CA ALA A 141 14.48 2.12 14.49
C ALA A 141 14.42 0.62 14.16
N THR A 142 13.53 -0.10 14.84
CA THR A 142 13.22 -1.50 14.55
C THR A 142 11.95 -1.58 13.70
N HIS A 143 12.01 -2.30 12.59
CA HIS A 143 10.81 -2.61 11.80
C HIS A 143 10.18 -3.91 12.30
N GLN A 144 8.86 -3.90 12.56
CA GLN A 144 8.09 -5.08 13.00
C GLN A 144 7.17 -5.70 11.92
N ILE A 145 7.20 -5.26 10.65
CA ILE A 145 6.19 -5.72 9.66
C ILE A 145 6.69 -6.87 8.75
N ILE A 146 6.05 -8.04 8.96
CA ILE A 146 5.49 -9.13 8.09
C ILE A 146 6.21 -9.61 6.80
N THR A 147 7.13 -8.89 6.15
CA THR A 147 7.84 -9.45 4.98
C THR A 147 9.30 -9.81 5.34
N ASP A 148 9.76 -10.95 4.83
CA ASP A 148 11.11 -11.52 5.05
C ASP A 148 12.27 -10.61 4.58
N GLU A 149 11.96 -9.44 4.02
CA GLU A 149 12.93 -8.38 3.71
C GLU A 149 12.99 -7.37 4.84
N THR A 150 13.56 -7.85 5.93
CA THR A 150 13.92 -7.09 7.09
C THR A 150 14.99 -6.04 6.78
N ALA A 151 14.59 -4.88 6.27
CA ALA A 151 15.51 -3.77 6.10
C ALA A 151 15.74 -3.02 7.42
N LEU A 152 16.96 -2.50 7.58
CA LEU A 152 17.30 -1.54 8.62
C LEU A 152 17.08 -0.14 8.08
N VAL A 153 16.35 0.68 8.84
CA VAL A 153 16.20 2.10 8.53
C VAL A 153 17.56 2.78 8.67
N ARG A 154 18.01 3.44 7.62
CA ARG A 154 19.28 4.18 7.59
C ARG A 154 19.06 5.66 7.86
N VAL A 155 20.14 6.35 8.19
CA VAL A 155 20.13 7.80 8.39
C VAL A 155 19.66 8.52 7.13
N CYS A 156 20.13 8.11 5.95
CA CYS A 156 19.70 8.69 4.68
C CYS A 156 18.19 8.53 4.41
N ASP A 157 17.57 7.42 4.84
CA ASP A 157 16.13 7.22 4.71
C ASP A 157 15.34 8.22 5.56
N LEU A 158 15.72 8.36 6.84
CA LEU A 158 15.09 9.33 7.75
C LEU A 158 15.29 10.76 7.27
N ALA A 159 16.51 11.10 6.85
CA ALA A 159 16.84 12.42 6.34
C ALA A 159 15.97 12.77 5.12
N LEU A 160 15.87 11.87 4.14
CA LEU A 160 15.03 12.10 2.97
C LEU A 160 13.56 12.24 3.35
N ALA A 161 13.04 11.36 4.19
CA ALA A 161 11.64 11.39 4.59
C ALA A 161 11.27 12.69 5.34
N ILE A 162 12.16 13.19 6.20
CA ILE A 162 11.99 14.49 6.87
C ILE A 162 12.08 15.64 5.85
N ILE A 163 13.03 15.59 4.91
CA ILE A 163 13.14 16.60 3.84
C ILE A 163 11.85 16.64 3.02
N GLU A 164 11.33 15.49 2.58
CA GLU A 164 10.10 15.39 1.80
C GLU A 164 8.89 15.93 2.56
N LEU A 165 8.78 15.63 3.85
CA LEU A 165 7.75 16.21 4.73
C LEU A 165 7.88 17.73 4.81
N LYS A 166 9.07 18.25 5.12
CA LYS A 166 9.28 19.69 5.35
C LYS A 166 9.16 20.50 4.06
N SER A 167 9.50 19.89 2.92
CA SER A 167 9.36 20.51 1.60
C SER A 167 7.95 20.38 1.02
N GLY A 168 7.18 19.39 1.45
CA GLY A 168 5.96 18.96 0.76
C GLY A 168 6.25 18.28 -0.59
N CYS A 169 7.52 18.10 -0.97
CA CYS A 169 7.95 17.61 -2.28
C CYS A 169 8.35 16.14 -2.23
N SER A 170 8.18 15.44 -3.36
CA SER A 170 8.66 14.06 -3.55
C SER A 170 9.92 14.06 -4.41
N PHE A 171 11.02 13.54 -3.89
CA PHE A 171 12.31 13.49 -4.60
C PHE A 171 12.73 12.05 -4.95
N CYS A 172 12.08 11.03 -4.38
CA CYS A 172 12.32 9.63 -4.71
C CYS A 172 11.02 8.81 -4.80
N GLU A 173 10.51 8.59 -6.01
CA GLU A 173 9.24 7.88 -6.25
C GLU A 173 9.23 6.40 -5.85
N ARG A 174 10.40 5.77 -5.75
CA ARG A 174 10.50 4.31 -5.55
C ARG A 174 10.31 3.86 -4.09
N MET A 175 10.06 4.79 -3.16
CA MET A 175 9.85 4.45 -1.74
C MET A 175 8.52 3.72 -1.49
N PHE A 176 7.53 3.85 -2.37
CA PHE A 176 6.18 3.30 -2.15
C PHE A 176 6.03 1.82 -2.54
N SER A 177 6.88 1.32 -3.42
CA SER A 177 6.75 -0.01 -4.04
C SER A 177 8.01 -0.85 -3.84
N PHE A 178 8.36 -1.11 -2.58
CA PHE A 178 9.33 -2.11 -2.13
C PHE A 178 10.81 -1.69 -2.03
N GLY A 179 11.15 -0.39 -2.10
CA GLY A 179 12.56 0.04 -1.99
C GLY A 179 12.80 1.28 -1.14
N TRP A 180 13.38 1.09 0.06
CA TRP A 180 13.92 2.19 0.88
C TRP A 180 14.93 3.03 0.09
N PHE A 181 15.14 4.28 0.46
CA PHE A 181 16.12 5.15 -0.21
C PHE A 181 17.53 4.52 -0.14
N SER A 182 17.86 3.89 0.99
CA SER A 182 19.07 3.10 1.20
C SER A 182 19.19 1.92 0.24
N ASN A 183 18.08 1.35 -0.24
CA ASN A 183 18.07 0.20 -1.15
C ASN A 183 18.21 0.61 -2.62
N GLN A 184 18.11 1.90 -2.93
CA GLN A 184 18.29 2.37 -4.30
C GLN A 184 19.76 2.23 -4.74
N SER A 185 20.02 2.30 -6.05
CA SER A 185 21.40 2.34 -6.53
C SER A 185 22.10 3.64 -6.08
N ALA A 186 23.43 3.62 -5.99
CA ALA A 186 24.19 4.84 -5.68
C ALA A 186 23.89 5.98 -6.66
N ILE A 187 23.65 5.65 -7.94
CA ILE A 187 23.27 6.61 -8.99
C ILE A 187 21.93 7.28 -8.64
N ILE A 188 20.91 6.50 -8.27
CA ILE A 188 19.61 7.05 -7.88
C ILE A 188 19.75 7.93 -6.63
N ARG A 189 20.48 7.47 -5.60
CA ARG A 189 20.69 8.27 -4.39
C ARG A 189 21.38 9.60 -4.68
N GLN A 190 22.44 9.60 -5.50
CA GLN A 190 23.13 10.80 -5.91
C GLN A 190 22.22 11.73 -6.73
N SER A 191 21.41 11.18 -7.63
CA SER A 191 20.45 11.95 -8.42
C SER A 191 19.39 12.62 -7.52
N THR A 192 18.85 11.88 -6.55
CA THR A 192 17.90 12.42 -5.56
C THR A 192 18.55 13.53 -4.72
N ARG A 193 19.78 13.32 -4.24
CA ARG A 193 20.52 14.37 -3.50
C ARG A 193 20.65 15.65 -4.34
N LYS A 194 21.10 15.54 -5.59
CA LYS A 194 21.20 16.70 -6.50
C LYS A 194 19.86 17.37 -6.76
N ALA A 195 18.78 16.60 -6.86
CA ALA A 195 17.44 17.14 -7.02
C ALA A 195 16.99 17.95 -5.78
N VAL A 196 17.30 17.47 -4.57
CA VAL A 196 17.04 18.21 -3.32
C VAL A 196 17.87 19.49 -3.26
N GLU A 197 19.17 19.42 -3.60
CA GLU A 197 20.07 20.59 -3.62
C GLU A 197 19.60 21.66 -4.61
N ALA A 198 19.28 21.26 -5.84
CA ALA A 198 18.76 22.16 -6.87
C ALA A 198 17.41 22.78 -6.45
N TRP A 199 16.49 21.96 -5.94
CA TRP A 199 15.22 22.45 -5.43
C TRP A 199 15.41 23.43 -4.28
N TRP A 200 16.29 23.16 -3.31
CA TRP A 200 16.51 24.04 -2.18
C TRP A 200 17.10 25.39 -2.60
N ALA A 201 17.98 25.41 -3.60
CA ALA A 201 18.53 26.65 -4.15
C ALA A 201 17.42 27.58 -4.70
N ASP A 202 16.40 27.02 -5.33
CA ASP A 202 15.29 27.78 -5.92
C ASP A 202 14.15 28.04 -4.93
N ALA A 203 13.91 27.12 -4.00
CA ALA A 203 12.72 27.09 -3.15
C ALA A 203 12.99 27.38 -1.67
N GLY A 204 14.24 27.53 -1.24
CA GLY A 204 14.60 27.65 0.18
C GLY A 204 14.12 28.95 0.85
N THR A 205 13.89 30.01 0.06
CA THR A 205 13.51 31.35 0.55
C THR A 205 12.08 31.75 0.19
N VAL A 206 11.36 30.93 -0.57
CA VAL A 206 9.97 31.18 -0.98
C VAL A 206 8.99 30.48 -0.04
N THR A 207 7.69 30.75 -0.20
CA THR A 207 6.62 30.11 0.59
C THR A 207 6.61 28.59 0.40
N TYR A 208 5.98 27.87 1.33
CA TYR A 208 5.88 26.41 1.30
C TYR A 208 5.20 25.93 0.01
N GLU A 209 4.06 26.53 -0.32
CA GLU A 209 3.26 26.21 -1.50
C GLU A 209 4.01 26.51 -2.79
N HIS A 210 4.71 27.65 -2.87
CA HIS A 210 5.54 27.96 -4.04
C HIS A 210 6.70 26.97 -4.19
N GLY A 211 7.29 26.54 -3.07
CA GLY A 211 8.30 25.49 -3.05
C GLY A 211 7.79 24.15 -3.59
N ILE A 212 6.56 23.75 -3.23
CA ILE A 212 5.90 22.56 -3.80
C ILE A 212 5.75 22.71 -5.31
N ARG A 213 5.30 23.87 -5.80
CA ARG A 213 5.12 24.11 -7.25
C ARG A 213 6.43 24.00 -8.03
N ILE A 214 7.55 24.47 -7.45
CA ILE A 214 8.88 24.29 -8.05
C ILE A 214 9.23 22.81 -8.11
N GLY A 215 9.10 22.08 -6.99
CA GLY A 215 9.45 20.65 -6.93
C GLY A 215 8.61 19.77 -7.85
N MET A 216 7.35 20.16 -8.10
CA MET A 216 6.40 19.38 -8.91
C MET A 216 6.87 19.19 -10.36
N LYS A 217 7.72 20.07 -10.87
CA LYS A 217 8.29 19.97 -12.23
C LYS A 217 9.15 18.71 -12.41
N GLY A 218 9.90 18.33 -11.37
CA GLY A 218 10.81 17.18 -11.38
C GLY A 218 10.21 15.90 -10.77
N ALA A 219 9.06 16.00 -10.12
CA ALA A 219 8.37 14.84 -9.57
C ALA A 219 7.71 14.01 -10.69
N GLY A 220 7.80 12.70 -10.63
CA GLY A 220 6.92 11.83 -11.39
C GLY A 220 5.60 11.63 -10.68
N PHE A 221 4.88 10.60 -11.10
CA PHE A 221 3.42 10.66 -11.08
C PHE A 221 2.81 10.64 -9.67
N TYR A 222 3.19 9.68 -8.84
CA TYR A 222 2.72 9.60 -7.46
C TYR A 222 3.16 10.81 -6.63
N GLY A 223 4.38 11.29 -6.88
CA GLY A 223 4.88 12.53 -6.29
C GLY A 223 3.99 13.71 -6.63
N LYS A 224 3.62 13.88 -7.91
CA LYS A 224 2.72 14.95 -8.37
C LYS A 224 1.34 14.88 -7.72
N VAL A 225 0.74 13.70 -7.61
CA VAL A 225 -0.56 13.52 -6.94
C VAL A 225 -0.46 13.97 -5.47
N ARG A 226 0.54 13.47 -4.74
CA ARG A 226 0.76 13.83 -3.32
C ARG A 226 0.98 15.32 -3.14
N MET A 227 1.83 15.91 -3.97
CA MET A 227 2.16 17.33 -3.94
C MET A 227 0.95 18.21 -4.28
N ALA A 228 0.12 17.78 -5.24
CA ALA A 228 -1.09 18.50 -5.59
C ALA A 228 -2.13 18.41 -4.47
N ALA A 229 -2.29 17.26 -3.80
CA ALA A 229 -3.15 17.12 -2.63
C ALA A 229 -2.79 18.14 -1.53
N LEU A 230 -1.50 18.32 -1.22
CA LEU A 230 -1.05 19.34 -0.26
C LEU A 230 -1.41 20.77 -0.68
N LEU A 231 -1.39 21.06 -1.98
CA LEU A 231 -1.78 22.38 -2.51
C LEU A 231 -3.30 22.58 -2.54
N MET A 232 -4.11 21.52 -2.58
CA MET A 232 -5.58 21.61 -2.48
C MET A 232 -6.02 22.17 -1.12
N ASP A 233 -5.28 21.87 -0.06
CA ASP A 233 -5.50 22.38 1.29
C ASP A 233 -4.98 23.82 1.50
N SER A 234 -4.32 24.41 0.50
CA SER A 234 -3.82 25.78 0.58
C SER A 234 -4.95 26.79 0.77
N LYS A 235 -4.70 27.82 1.60
CA LYS A 235 -5.61 28.96 1.76
C LYS A 235 -5.60 29.90 0.55
N LEU A 236 -4.59 29.79 -0.30
CA LEU A 236 -4.41 30.64 -1.48
C LEU A 236 -5.19 30.06 -2.69
N PRO A 237 -6.14 30.81 -3.28
CA PRO A 237 -6.92 30.33 -4.42
C PRO A 237 -6.09 29.89 -5.62
N GLU A 238 -4.97 30.57 -5.90
CA GLU A 238 -4.09 30.30 -7.04
C GLU A 238 -3.37 28.94 -6.92
N ASP A 239 -3.01 28.52 -5.72
CA ASP A 239 -2.34 27.24 -5.48
C ASP A 239 -3.33 26.08 -5.59
N ARG A 240 -4.56 26.26 -5.08
CA ARG A 240 -5.66 25.32 -5.29
C ARG A 240 -6.01 25.17 -6.76
N ALA A 241 -6.12 26.27 -7.49
CA ALA A 241 -6.40 26.24 -8.93
C ALA A 241 -5.28 25.49 -9.71
N PHE A 242 -4.01 25.72 -9.34
CA PHE A 242 -2.88 24.99 -9.90
C PHE A 242 -2.94 23.49 -9.59
N ALA A 243 -3.31 23.13 -8.36
CA ALA A 243 -3.47 21.73 -7.92
C ALA A 243 -4.58 21.01 -8.69
N VAL A 244 -5.78 21.60 -8.78
CA VAL A 244 -6.91 21.07 -9.55
C VAL A 244 -6.51 20.85 -11.00
N GLN A 245 -5.88 21.84 -11.64
CA GLN A 245 -5.45 21.70 -13.03
C GLN A 245 -4.43 20.56 -13.20
N THR A 246 -3.49 20.43 -12.27
CA THR A 246 -2.50 19.34 -12.29
C THR A 246 -3.18 17.98 -12.17
N LEU A 247 -4.07 17.81 -11.20
CA LEU A 247 -4.79 16.55 -10.98
C LEU A 247 -5.66 16.19 -12.18
N ARG A 248 -6.41 17.14 -12.75
CA ARG A 248 -7.21 16.93 -13.97
C ARG A 248 -6.33 16.55 -15.17
N ASN A 249 -5.16 17.18 -15.31
CA ASN A 249 -4.20 16.78 -16.34
C ASN A 249 -3.73 15.33 -16.14
N LEU A 250 -3.47 14.91 -14.90
CA LEU A 250 -3.08 13.53 -14.59
C LEU A 250 -4.20 12.52 -14.90
N VAL A 251 -5.46 12.89 -14.66
CA VAL A 251 -6.63 12.08 -15.05
C VAL A 251 -6.69 11.89 -16.57
N ASN A 252 -6.39 12.96 -17.32
CA ASN A 252 -6.51 13.00 -18.78
C ASN A 252 -5.28 12.52 -19.56
N LEU A 253 -4.21 12.08 -18.89
CA LEU A 253 -3.04 11.57 -19.60
C LEU A 253 -3.43 10.34 -20.43
N ASP A 254 -3.50 10.52 -21.76
CA ASP A 254 -3.75 9.45 -22.72
C ASP A 254 -2.63 8.42 -22.67
N GLY A 255 -2.99 7.14 -22.57
CA GLY A 255 -2.04 6.04 -22.36
C GLY A 255 -1.40 5.98 -20.97
N GLY A 256 -1.82 6.86 -20.04
CA GLY A 256 -1.39 6.83 -18.65
C GLY A 256 -1.94 5.60 -17.91
N ASN A 257 -1.21 5.19 -16.86
CA ASN A 257 -1.67 4.14 -15.94
C ASN A 257 -2.98 4.57 -15.28
N LEU A 258 -4.07 3.82 -15.46
CA LEU A 258 -5.41 4.15 -14.95
C LEU A 258 -5.43 4.20 -13.41
N GLN A 259 -4.59 3.42 -12.73
CA GLN A 259 -4.32 3.56 -11.29
C GLN A 259 -3.90 4.99 -10.89
N MET A 260 -3.10 5.68 -11.71
CA MET A 260 -2.70 7.06 -11.42
C MET A 260 -3.87 8.03 -11.56
N ALA A 261 -4.69 7.88 -12.61
CA ALA A 261 -5.86 8.72 -12.81
C ALA A 261 -6.85 8.56 -11.64
N VAL A 262 -6.99 7.34 -11.14
CA VAL A 262 -7.77 7.03 -9.94
C VAL A 262 -7.23 7.76 -8.70
N HIS A 263 -5.93 7.66 -8.40
CA HIS A 263 -5.36 8.38 -7.24
C HIS A 263 -5.48 9.90 -7.35
N ALA A 264 -5.32 10.46 -8.56
CA ALA A 264 -5.59 11.88 -8.77
C ALA A 264 -7.08 12.21 -8.56
N GLY A 265 -7.97 11.28 -8.93
CA GLY A 265 -9.41 11.36 -8.73
C GLY A 265 -9.85 11.30 -7.29
N GLU A 266 -9.24 10.45 -6.46
CA GLU A 266 -9.51 10.36 -5.02
C GLU A 266 -9.29 11.72 -4.35
N VAL A 267 -8.20 12.40 -4.72
CA VAL A 267 -7.89 13.74 -4.22
C VAL A 267 -8.92 14.76 -4.71
N LEU A 268 -9.31 14.73 -5.99
CA LEU A 268 -10.31 15.65 -6.54
C LEU A 268 -11.69 15.45 -5.89
N GLU A 269 -12.15 14.21 -5.76
CA GLU A 269 -13.46 13.88 -5.19
C GLU A 269 -13.53 14.26 -3.70
N ALA A 270 -12.45 14.06 -2.93
CA ALA A 270 -12.37 14.51 -1.54
C ALA A 270 -12.58 16.03 -1.38
N HIS A 271 -12.37 16.80 -2.45
CA HIS A 271 -12.57 18.24 -2.52
C HIS A 271 -13.82 18.64 -3.31
N GLY A 272 -14.72 17.69 -3.59
CA GLY A 272 -15.99 17.93 -4.28
C GLY A 272 -15.89 18.12 -5.79
N ASP A 273 -14.77 17.75 -6.41
CA ASP A 273 -14.60 17.76 -7.87
C ASP A 273 -14.80 16.36 -8.46
N ASP A 274 -15.95 16.15 -9.12
CA ASP A 274 -16.34 14.86 -9.69
C ASP A 274 -15.75 14.58 -11.09
N TYR A 275 -14.79 15.39 -11.53
CA TYR A 275 -14.16 15.27 -12.84
C TYR A 275 -13.61 13.88 -13.11
N CYS A 276 -12.86 13.31 -12.16
CA CYS A 276 -12.27 11.98 -12.35
C CYS A 276 -13.34 10.89 -12.43
N ARG A 277 -14.37 10.95 -11.57
CA ARG A 277 -15.50 10.00 -11.65
C ARG A 277 -16.12 10.01 -13.05
N LYS A 278 -16.40 11.19 -13.61
CA LYS A 278 -16.91 11.33 -14.98
C LYS A 278 -15.95 10.76 -16.02
N ALA A 279 -14.66 11.04 -15.91
CA ALA A 279 -13.64 10.55 -16.83
C ALA A 279 -13.51 9.01 -16.78
N VAL A 280 -13.49 8.42 -15.59
CA VAL A 280 -13.42 6.96 -15.38
C VAL A 280 -14.69 6.28 -15.90
N VAL A 281 -15.87 6.83 -15.61
CA VAL A 281 -17.17 6.35 -16.14
C VAL A 281 -17.17 6.38 -17.67
N GLN A 282 -16.72 7.48 -18.27
CA GLN A 282 -16.66 7.62 -19.72
C GLN A 282 -15.71 6.59 -20.34
N ARG A 283 -14.51 6.41 -19.77
CA ARG A 283 -13.55 5.39 -20.21
C ARG A 283 -14.10 3.98 -20.11
N LEU A 284 -14.81 3.64 -19.04
CA LEU A 284 -15.48 2.35 -18.89
C LEU A 284 -16.57 2.14 -19.94
N LYS A 285 -17.41 3.15 -20.18
CA LYS A 285 -18.45 3.12 -21.22
C LYS A 285 -17.83 2.91 -22.62
N GLU A 286 -16.73 3.59 -22.91
CA GLU A 286 -16.00 3.46 -24.19
C GLU A 286 -15.29 2.12 -24.35
N ALA A 287 -14.69 1.59 -23.30
CA ALA A 287 -14.04 0.29 -23.34
C ALA A 287 -15.08 -0.81 -23.57
N PHE A 288 -16.22 -0.71 -22.88
CA PHE A 288 -17.32 -1.66 -23.00
C PHE A 288 -18.01 -1.62 -24.38
N SER A 289 -18.10 -0.46 -25.03
CA SER A 289 -18.69 -0.36 -26.37
C SER A 289 -17.80 -0.94 -27.48
N LYS A 290 -16.49 -1.07 -27.24
CA LYS A 290 -15.52 -1.54 -28.25
C LYS A 290 -15.30 -3.05 -28.24
N SER A 291 -15.36 -3.72 -27.08
CA SER A 291 -15.26 -5.18 -26.97
C SER A 291 -15.67 -5.64 -25.57
N ALA A 292 -16.78 -6.36 -25.46
CA ALA A 292 -17.23 -6.93 -24.19
C ALA A 292 -16.34 -8.09 -23.69
N THR A 293 -15.51 -8.68 -24.56
CA THR A 293 -14.83 -9.97 -24.32
C THR A 293 -13.30 -9.89 -24.22
N SER A 294 -12.73 -8.67 -24.22
CA SER A 294 -11.27 -8.49 -24.11
C SER A 294 -10.89 -7.31 -23.22
N PHE A 295 -11.82 -6.85 -22.40
CA PHE A 295 -11.60 -5.75 -21.49
C PHE A 295 -11.02 -6.29 -20.17
N ASP A 296 -9.75 -5.97 -19.90
CA ASP A 296 -9.12 -6.12 -18.59
C ASP A 296 -9.32 -4.81 -17.81
N PRO A 297 -10.40 -4.68 -17.01
CA PRO A 297 -10.59 -3.51 -16.17
C PRO A 297 -9.44 -3.38 -15.16
N ASP A 298 -8.80 -2.22 -15.13
CA ASP A 298 -7.92 -1.87 -14.03
C ASP A 298 -8.72 -1.92 -12.73
N SER A 299 -8.29 -2.79 -11.81
CA SER A 299 -8.95 -3.00 -10.53
C SER A 299 -9.06 -1.71 -9.70
N SER A 300 -8.11 -0.79 -9.86
CA SER A 300 -8.10 0.52 -9.20
C SER A 300 -9.33 1.34 -9.59
N ALA A 301 -9.74 1.31 -10.88
CA ALA A 301 -10.92 2.04 -11.33
C ALA A 301 -12.22 1.45 -10.78
N ILE A 302 -12.29 0.12 -10.65
CA ILE A 302 -13.44 -0.55 -10.03
C ILE A 302 -13.53 -0.19 -8.55
N PHE A 303 -12.42 -0.24 -7.80
CA PHE A 303 -12.40 0.16 -6.40
C PHE A 303 -12.80 1.62 -6.21
N PHE A 304 -12.23 2.51 -7.03
CA PHE A 304 -12.57 3.93 -7.02
C PHE A 304 -14.06 4.19 -7.24
N LEU A 305 -14.66 3.59 -8.29
CA LEU A 305 -16.09 3.76 -8.53
C LEU A 305 -16.97 3.10 -7.47
N ALA A 306 -16.53 1.99 -6.87
CA ALA A 306 -17.25 1.39 -5.76
C ALA A 306 -17.25 2.29 -4.51
N GLU A 307 -16.18 3.06 -4.30
CA GLU A 307 -16.00 3.94 -3.15
C GLU A 307 -16.64 5.32 -3.34
N HIS A 308 -16.56 5.89 -4.54
CA HIS A 308 -16.99 7.26 -4.83
C HIS A 308 -18.19 7.37 -5.77
N GLY A 309 -18.66 6.24 -6.30
CA GLY A 309 -19.77 6.17 -7.24
C GLY A 309 -21.15 6.20 -6.59
N GLY A 310 -22.10 6.82 -7.28
CA GLY A 310 -23.51 6.80 -6.94
C GLY A 310 -24.26 5.67 -7.65
N LYS A 311 -25.59 5.83 -7.77
CA LYS A 311 -26.46 4.83 -8.39
C LYS A 311 -26.06 4.51 -9.84
N GLU A 312 -25.62 5.51 -10.61
CA GLU A 312 -25.26 5.33 -12.02
C GLU A 312 -24.00 4.48 -12.16
N GLU A 313 -22.94 4.78 -11.40
CA GLU A 313 -21.67 4.07 -11.43
C GLU A 313 -21.83 2.61 -11.01
N TRP A 314 -22.57 2.36 -9.93
CA TRP A 314 -22.89 1.00 -9.49
C TRP A 314 -23.74 0.24 -10.51
N SER A 315 -24.66 0.92 -11.20
CA SER A 315 -25.43 0.32 -12.29
C SER A 315 -24.52 -0.04 -13.47
N LEU A 316 -23.57 0.84 -13.84
CA LEU A 316 -22.60 0.56 -14.90
C LEU A 316 -21.73 -0.65 -14.54
N LEU A 317 -21.14 -0.68 -13.34
CA LEU A 317 -20.33 -1.81 -12.87
C LEU A 317 -21.13 -3.13 -12.88
N THR A 318 -22.39 -3.09 -12.46
CA THR A 318 -23.27 -4.27 -12.49
C THR A 318 -23.55 -4.75 -13.91
N GLN A 319 -23.88 -3.83 -14.83
CA GLN A 319 -24.14 -4.17 -16.23
C GLN A 319 -22.92 -4.77 -16.90
N CYS A 320 -21.74 -4.20 -16.66
CA CYS A 320 -20.50 -4.74 -17.20
C CYS A 320 -20.16 -6.11 -16.61
N ALA A 321 -20.38 -6.31 -15.30
CA ALA A 321 -20.22 -7.61 -14.65
C ALA A 321 -21.19 -8.68 -15.22
N GLU A 322 -22.44 -8.31 -15.48
CA GLU A 322 -23.44 -9.22 -16.04
C GLU A 322 -23.08 -9.66 -17.46
N ALA A 323 -22.60 -8.71 -18.28
CA ALA A 323 -22.16 -9.02 -19.64
C ALA A 323 -20.94 -9.97 -19.65
N GLN A 324 -19.95 -9.76 -18.77
CA GLN A 324 -18.81 -10.69 -18.62
C GLN A 324 -19.27 -12.10 -18.23
N LEU A 325 -20.22 -12.21 -17.29
CA LEU A 325 -20.79 -13.51 -16.92
C LEU A 325 -21.52 -14.19 -18.08
N LEU A 326 -22.32 -13.45 -18.85
CA LEU A 326 -23.04 -13.99 -20.01
C LEU A 326 -22.09 -14.45 -21.13
N ALA A 327 -20.92 -13.82 -21.24
CA ALA A 327 -19.85 -14.24 -22.14
C ALA A 327 -19.08 -15.49 -21.65
N GLY A 328 -19.36 -15.98 -20.43
CA GLY A 328 -18.63 -17.09 -19.81
C GLY A 328 -17.32 -16.67 -19.12
N GLU A 329 -17.06 -15.36 -19.03
CA GLU A 329 -15.87 -14.76 -18.44
C GLU A 329 -16.10 -14.49 -16.95
N ALA A 330 -16.09 -15.56 -16.14
CA ALA A 330 -16.49 -15.44 -14.74
C ALA A 330 -15.32 -15.31 -13.76
N GLY A 331 -14.15 -15.92 -13.99
CA GLY A 331 -13.16 -16.16 -12.93
C GLY A 331 -11.81 -15.44 -13.10
N GLY A 332 -11.31 -14.79 -12.04
CA GLY A 332 -9.96 -14.19 -11.99
C GLY A 332 -9.95 -12.79 -11.36
N GLY A 333 -8.77 -12.28 -10.97
CA GLY A 333 -8.62 -10.93 -10.39
C GLY A 333 -8.75 -9.77 -11.39
N HIS A 334 -8.95 -10.09 -12.67
CA HIS A 334 -9.02 -9.16 -13.79
C HIS A 334 -10.47 -8.89 -14.25
N PHE A 335 -11.47 -9.42 -13.56
CA PHE A 335 -12.88 -9.26 -13.93
C PHE A 335 -13.60 -8.34 -12.96
N ILE A 336 -14.64 -7.65 -13.44
CA ILE A 336 -15.35 -6.65 -12.65
C ILE A 336 -15.97 -7.29 -11.42
N LEU A 337 -16.64 -8.42 -11.58
CA LEU A 337 -17.40 -9.02 -10.49
C LEU A 337 -16.51 -9.53 -9.35
N PRO A 338 -15.44 -10.33 -9.59
CA PRO A 338 -14.51 -10.72 -8.53
C PRO A 338 -13.83 -9.51 -7.84
N THR A 339 -13.41 -8.50 -8.60
CA THR A 339 -12.77 -7.30 -8.03
C THR A 339 -13.75 -6.49 -7.19
N LEU A 340 -14.98 -6.28 -7.68
CA LEU A 340 -16.05 -5.61 -6.95
C LEU A 340 -16.38 -6.36 -5.64
N MET A 341 -16.41 -7.69 -5.69
CA MET A 341 -16.61 -8.53 -4.49
C MET A 341 -15.43 -8.47 -3.51
N ASN A 342 -14.25 -8.07 -3.94
CA ASN A 342 -13.11 -7.83 -3.04
C ASN A 342 -13.14 -6.43 -2.40
N SER A 343 -13.97 -5.50 -2.90
CA SER A 343 -14.12 -4.17 -2.30
C SER A 343 -14.72 -4.27 -0.89
N ASN A 344 -14.24 -3.41 0.01
CA ASN A 344 -14.84 -3.24 1.34
C ASN A 344 -16.20 -2.53 1.26
N GLN A 345 -16.41 -1.72 0.21
CA GLN A 345 -17.62 -0.90 0.04
C GLN A 345 -18.84 -1.71 -0.46
N VAL A 346 -18.59 -2.90 -1.01
CA VAL A 346 -19.67 -3.76 -1.55
C VAL A 346 -20.65 -4.23 -0.47
N ALA A 347 -20.18 -4.37 0.77
CA ALA A 347 -21.01 -4.82 1.89
C ALA A 347 -21.76 -3.67 2.56
N THR A 348 -21.36 -2.42 2.30
CA THR A 348 -21.87 -1.23 2.98
C THR A 348 -22.74 -0.35 2.09
N SER A 349 -22.56 -0.42 0.77
CA SER A 349 -23.35 0.33 -0.20
C SER A 349 -24.67 -0.35 -0.54
N LYS A 350 -25.79 0.37 -0.40
CA LYS A 350 -27.11 -0.09 -0.87
C LYS A 350 -27.16 -0.30 -2.38
N PHE A 351 -26.30 0.37 -3.14
CA PHE A 351 -26.25 0.26 -4.59
C PHE A 351 -25.53 -1.02 -5.07
N ALA A 352 -24.87 -1.76 -4.17
CA ALA A 352 -24.16 -2.99 -4.48
C ALA A 352 -25.07 -4.23 -4.61
N ILE A 353 -26.34 -4.13 -4.19
CA ILE A 353 -27.27 -5.27 -4.11
C ILE A 353 -27.47 -5.98 -5.45
N PRO A 354 -27.66 -5.28 -6.59
CA PRO A 354 -27.74 -5.94 -7.89
C PRO A 354 -26.49 -6.77 -8.23
N ALA A 355 -25.29 -6.25 -7.96
CA ALA A 355 -24.03 -6.98 -8.18
C ALA A 355 -23.87 -8.18 -7.24
N LEU A 356 -24.31 -8.07 -5.97
CA LEU A 356 -24.30 -9.18 -5.02
C LEU A 356 -25.26 -10.30 -5.44
N ALA A 357 -26.46 -9.96 -5.92
CA ALA A 357 -27.42 -10.92 -6.46
C ALA A 357 -26.85 -11.63 -7.69
N LEU A 358 -26.20 -10.89 -8.57
CA LEU A 358 -25.50 -11.42 -9.74
C LEU A 358 -24.39 -12.41 -9.36
N ALA A 359 -23.58 -12.08 -8.34
CA ALA A 359 -22.53 -12.97 -7.82
C ALA A 359 -23.08 -14.30 -7.24
N LEU A 360 -24.21 -14.25 -6.53
CA LEU A 360 -24.87 -15.46 -6.03
C LEU A 360 -25.34 -16.36 -7.18
N ARG A 361 -25.94 -15.77 -8.22
CA ARG A 361 -26.38 -16.50 -9.42
C ARG A 361 -25.19 -17.14 -10.14
N ALA A 362 -24.09 -16.41 -10.32
CA ALA A 362 -22.88 -16.93 -10.98
C ALA A 362 -22.31 -18.17 -10.27
N LYS A 363 -22.28 -18.17 -8.93
CA LYS A 363 -21.83 -19.31 -8.11
C LYS A 363 -22.70 -20.56 -8.26
N GLN A 364 -23.99 -20.42 -8.56
CA GLN A 364 -24.89 -21.56 -8.75
C GLN A 364 -24.68 -22.24 -10.12
N VAL A 365 -24.10 -21.53 -11.09
CA VAL A 365 -24.07 -21.95 -12.50
C VAL A 365 -22.66 -22.40 -12.96
N GLY A 366 -21.58 -22.05 -12.26
CA GLY A 366 -20.21 -22.35 -12.73
C GLY A 366 -19.12 -22.44 -11.65
N PRO A 367 -17.94 -22.99 -11.98
CA PRO A 367 -16.92 -23.41 -11.01
C PRO A 367 -16.22 -22.23 -10.33
N LYS A 368 -16.19 -22.24 -8.99
CA LYS A 368 -15.30 -21.48 -8.07
C LYS A 368 -14.80 -20.12 -8.60
N VAL A 369 -15.75 -19.25 -8.91
CA VAL A 369 -15.49 -17.90 -9.45
C VAL A 369 -14.86 -16.93 -8.43
N PHE A 370 -14.92 -17.25 -7.13
CA PHE A 370 -14.55 -16.31 -6.07
C PHE A 370 -13.50 -16.87 -5.12
N TYR A 371 -12.50 -16.04 -4.78
CA TYR A 371 -11.63 -16.24 -3.63
C TYR A 371 -12.44 -15.98 -2.34
N GLY A 372 -13.18 -16.99 -1.88
CA GLY A 372 -13.96 -16.93 -0.65
C GLY A 372 -15.05 -18.00 -0.55
N SER A 373 -15.40 -18.38 0.68
CA SER A 373 -16.52 -19.28 0.96
C SER A 373 -17.86 -18.65 0.56
N GLU A 374 -18.85 -19.49 0.26
CA GLU A 374 -20.23 -19.04 0.04
C GLU A 374 -20.77 -18.26 1.24
N ASP A 375 -20.37 -18.64 2.45
CA ASP A 375 -20.72 -17.97 3.70
C ASP A 375 -20.27 -16.50 3.71
N ARG A 376 -19.05 -16.21 3.23
CA ARG A 376 -18.54 -14.83 3.17
C ARG A 376 -19.36 -13.97 2.20
N LEU A 377 -19.84 -14.55 1.09
CA LEU A 377 -20.69 -13.83 0.14
C LEU A 377 -22.09 -13.60 0.72
N ARG A 378 -22.68 -14.62 1.36
CA ARG A 378 -23.97 -14.49 2.08
C ARG A 378 -23.89 -13.46 3.22
N GLU A 379 -22.77 -13.40 3.94
CA GLU A 379 -22.51 -12.40 4.98
C GLU A 379 -22.47 -10.98 4.38
N LYS A 380 -21.78 -10.78 3.26
CA LYS A 380 -21.74 -9.47 2.57
C LYS A 380 -23.13 -9.04 2.09
N VAL A 381 -23.92 -9.97 1.54
CA VAL A 381 -25.32 -9.73 1.14
C VAL A 381 -26.15 -9.30 2.34
N TRP A 382 -26.06 -10.04 3.44
CA TRP A 382 -26.77 -9.73 4.68
C TRP A 382 -26.44 -8.33 5.21
N LYS A 383 -25.14 -7.99 5.29
CA LYS A 383 -24.69 -6.65 5.72
C LYS A 383 -25.24 -5.54 4.83
N ALA A 384 -25.21 -5.71 3.51
CA ALA A 384 -25.74 -4.72 2.57
C ALA A 384 -27.27 -4.53 2.74
N MET A 385 -28.01 -5.62 2.95
CA MET A 385 -29.46 -5.55 3.19
C MET A 385 -29.81 -4.87 4.52
N VAL A 386 -29.11 -5.20 5.61
CA VAL A 386 -29.29 -4.54 6.92
C VAL A 386 -29.01 -3.04 6.82
N ASN A 387 -27.91 -2.66 6.14
CA ASN A 387 -27.58 -1.26 5.94
C ASN A 387 -28.65 -0.53 5.11
N MET A 388 -29.17 -1.15 4.06
CA MET A 388 -30.24 -0.55 3.26
C MET A 388 -31.52 -0.35 4.08
N GLN A 389 -31.95 -1.36 4.84
CA GLN A 389 -33.09 -1.26 5.75
C GLN A 389 -32.92 -0.12 6.77
N THR A 390 -31.71 0.04 7.31
CA THR A 390 -31.38 1.13 8.24
C THR A 390 -31.45 2.50 7.55
N LEU A 391 -30.93 2.61 6.32
CA LEU A 391 -30.88 3.86 5.57
C LEU A 391 -32.25 4.31 5.03
N THR A 392 -33.13 3.37 4.65
CA THR A 392 -34.43 3.69 4.05
C THR A 392 -35.58 3.66 5.05
N GLY A 393 -35.41 2.99 6.19
CA GLY A 393 -36.50 2.71 7.12
C GLY A 393 -37.49 1.65 6.62
N GLU A 394 -37.28 1.09 5.44
CA GLU A 394 -38.13 0.04 4.85
C GLU A 394 -37.69 -1.33 5.36
N SER A 395 -38.64 -2.13 5.86
CA SER A 395 -38.35 -3.50 6.26
C SER A 395 -38.29 -4.41 5.05
N PHE A 396 -37.14 -5.05 4.84
CA PHE A 396 -36.96 -6.05 3.78
C PHE A 396 -37.07 -7.49 4.32
N GLY A 397 -37.73 -7.66 5.48
CA GLY A 397 -37.81 -8.97 6.16
C GLY A 397 -36.48 -9.45 6.74
N VAL A 398 -35.47 -8.58 6.79
CA VAL A 398 -34.16 -8.84 7.39
C VAL A 398 -34.19 -8.30 8.81
N THR A 399 -34.20 -9.19 9.80
CA THR A 399 -34.08 -8.79 11.21
C THR A 399 -32.61 -8.72 11.55
N PRO A 400 -32.04 -7.55 11.93
CA PRO A 400 -30.67 -7.50 12.39
C PRO A 400 -30.56 -8.37 13.64
N ILE A 401 -29.92 -9.53 13.49
CA ILE A 401 -29.50 -10.33 14.64
C ILE A 401 -28.30 -9.55 15.20
N MET A 402 -28.55 -8.72 16.20
CA MET A 402 -27.49 -8.20 17.06
C MET A 402 -26.80 -9.43 17.65
N PRO A 403 -25.52 -9.71 17.34
CA PRO A 403 -24.84 -10.82 17.98
C PRO A 403 -24.86 -10.53 19.48
N ASP A 404 -25.51 -11.41 20.23
CA ASP A 404 -25.41 -11.41 21.67
C ASP A 404 -23.91 -11.50 22.01
N ALA A 405 -23.42 -10.68 22.94
CA ALA A 405 -21.99 -10.52 23.23
C ALA A 405 -21.29 -11.82 23.70
N SER A 406 -22.03 -12.93 23.78
CA SER A 406 -21.60 -14.25 24.22
C SER A 406 -21.51 -15.32 23.12
N GLU A 407 -21.91 -15.08 21.87
CA GLU A 407 -21.90 -16.13 20.83
C GLU A 407 -20.84 -15.93 19.72
N SER A 408 -20.09 -17.01 19.46
CA SER A 408 -19.00 -17.08 18.49
C SER A 408 -19.50 -17.01 17.03
N PRO A 409 -18.77 -16.39 16.08
CA PRO A 409 -19.29 -15.92 14.79
C PRO A 409 -19.55 -17.01 13.71
N HIS A 410 -19.69 -18.29 14.09
CA HIS A 410 -19.70 -19.40 13.11
C HIS A 410 -21.04 -20.12 12.93
N ARG A 411 -22.17 -19.58 13.41
CA ARG A 411 -23.50 -20.17 13.14
C ARG A 411 -24.56 -19.12 12.79
N LEU A 412 -24.69 -18.83 11.51
CA LEU A 412 -25.88 -18.18 10.95
C LEU A 412 -27.06 -19.16 10.99
N LYS A 413 -28.07 -18.92 11.84
CA LYS A 413 -29.40 -19.54 11.71
C LYS A 413 -30.23 -18.72 10.73
N ILE A 414 -30.48 -19.28 9.54
CA ILE A 414 -31.46 -18.74 8.60
C ILE A 414 -32.84 -19.14 9.12
N GLY A 415 -33.69 -18.17 9.44
CA GLY A 415 -35.09 -18.39 9.81
C GLY A 415 -35.86 -19.03 8.66
N GLY A 416 -36.31 -20.27 8.84
CA GLY A 416 -37.07 -21.01 7.85
C GLY A 416 -38.50 -20.49 7.70
N ILE A 417 -38.94 -20.30 6.46
CA ILE A 417 -40.35 -20.21 6.08
C ILE A 417 -40.94 -21.63 6.19
N ALA A 418 -42.05 -21.78 6.89
CA ALA A 418 -42.72 -23.07 7.09
C ALA A 418 -43.26 -23.65 5.76
N PRO A 419 -43.05 -24.94 5.46
CA PRO A 419 -43.60 -25.56 4.25
C PRO A 419 -45.02 -26.08 4.49
N GLY A 420 -45.92 -25.75 3.56
CA GLY A 420 -47.24 -26.36 3.43
C GLY A 420 -47.17 -27.75 2.81
N ASN A 421 -48.03 -28.63 3.32
CA ASN A 421 -48.22 -30.03 2.91
C ASN A 421 -48.61 -30.21 1.44
N SER A 422 -47.95 -31.16 0.75
CA SER A 422 -48.61 -32.10 -0.17
C SER A 422 -47.69 -33.29 -0.53
N ASN A 423 -48.04 -34.46 0.02
CA ASN A 423 -47.93 -35.84 -0.48
C ASN A 423 -46.97 -36.21 -1.65
N SER A 424 -45.92 -36.99 -1.33
CA SER A 424 -45.52 -38.35 -1.82
C SER A 424 -45.79 -38.82 -3.27
N PRO A 425 -45.13 -39.91 -3.75
CA PRO A 425 -43.71 -40.33 -3.70
C PRO A 425 -43.21 -40.88 -5.07
N LEU A 426 -41.92 -41.29 -5.15
CA LEU A 426 -41.29 -42.33 -6.01
C LEU A 426 -39.84 -41.89 -6.36
N ASN A 427 -38.78 -42.42 -5.74
CA ASN A 427 -38.13 -43.73 -5.87
C ASN A 427 -37.11 -43.83 -7.04
N GLU A 428 -35.99 -44.49 -6.73
CA GLU A 428 -34.98 -45.12 -7.62
C GLU A 428 -33.72 -44.33 -8.06
N SER A 429 -32.67 -44.52 -7.25
CA SER A 429 -31.38 -45.14 -7.60
C SER A 429 -30.93 -45.21 -9.07
N ARG A 430 -29.70 -44.76 -9.33
CA ARG A 430 -28.74 -45.48 -10.20
C ARG A 430 -27.29 -45.07 -9.90
N ARG A 431 -26.51 -46.04 -9.40
CA ARG A 431 -25.04 -46.09 -9.48
C ARG A 431 -24.65 -46.41 -10.92
N TRP A 432 -23.60 -45.78 -11.45
CA TRP A 432 -22.70 -46.40 -12.44
C TRP A 432 -21.26 -45.98 -12.17
N ASN A 433 -20.42 -46.99 -11.91
CA ASN A 433 -18.96 -46.96 -11.98
C ASN A 433 -18.52 -47.13 -13.43
N SER A 434 -17.38 -46.54 -13.78
CA SER A 434 -16.33 -47.02 -14.70
C SER A 434 -15.58 -45.76 -15.20
N SER A 435 -14.29 -45.71 -15.45
CA SER A 435 -13.12 -46.57 -15.28
C SER A 435 -11.98 -45.79 -15.94
N ASP A 436 -10.76 -46.12 -15.56
CA ASP A 436 -9.49 -45.64 -16.09
C ASP A 436 -9.38 -45.50 -17.63
N GLU A 437 -8.59 -44.52 -18.08
CA GLU A 437 -7.41 -44.71 -18.94
C GLU A 437 -6.76 -43.32 -19.20
N HIS A 438 -5.59 -43.00 -18.63
CA HIS A 438 -4.22 -43.30 -19.09
C HIS A 438 -3.65 -42.38 -20.19
N VAL A 439 -2.40 -41.94 -19.95
CA VAL A 439 -1.38 -41.46 -20.90
C VAL A 439 -1.50 -39.96 -21.27
N ARG A 440 -0.50 -39.05 -21.17
CA ARG A 440 0.97 -39.12 -21.25
C ARG A 440 1.58 -37.83 -20.65
N ALA A 441 2.72 -37.93 -19.99
CA ALA A 441 3.63 -36.81 -19.72
C ALA A 441 4.74 -36.77 -20.78
N VAL A 442 5.10 -35.58 -21.28
CA VAL A 442 6.42 -35.24 -21.85
C VAL A 442 6.59 -33.69 -21.88
N PRO A 443 7.82 -33.13 -22.00
CA PRO A 443 8.32 -32.10 -21.10
C PRO A 443 8.89 -30.86 -21.83
N CYS A 444 9.55 -29.98 -21.05
CA CYS A 444 10.56 -28.98 -21.46
C CYS A 444 10.07 -27.71 -22.15
N GLY A 445 10.64 -26.57 -21.71
CA GLY A 445 10.64 -25.34 -22.51
C GLY A 445 10.89 -24.05 -21.75
N THR A 446 12.08 -23.89 -21.16
CA THR A 446 12.67 -22.57 -20.83
C THR A 446 12.58 -21.61 -22.02
N ARG A 447 12.02 -20.41 -21.83
CA ARG A 447 12.34 -19.23 -22.65
C ARG A 447 12.24 -17.94 -21.83
N SER A 448 13.44 -17.45 -21.48
CA SER A 448 13.76 -16.04 -21.23
C SER A 448 13.54 -15.24 -22.51
N LEU A 449 12.92 -14.06 -22.44
CA LEU A 449 13.21 -12.94 -23.32
C LEU A 449 12.88 -11.61 -22.60
N TYR A 450 13.92 -11.01 -22.03
CA TYR A 450 14.04 -9.55 -21.91
C TYR A 450 14.37 -8.99 -23.30
N ASN A 451 13.70 -7.93 -23.73
CA ASN A 451 14.23 -6.94 -24.67
C ASN A 451 13.36 -5.68 -24.64
N TYR A 452 13.84 -4.64 -23.96
CA TYR A 452 13.51 -3.26 -24.29
C TYR A 452 14.79 -2.63 -24.82
N ASN A 453 14.78 -2.28 -26.10
CA ASN A 453 15.78 -1.42 -26.71
C ASN A 453 15.29 0.03 -26.65
N LEU A 454 16.31 0.89 -26.55
CA LEU A 454 16.34 2.35 -26.51
C LEU A 454 15.39 3.06 -27.48
#